data_AF-A6VW82-F1
#
_entry.id   AF-A6VW82-F1
#
_cell.length_a   1.000
_cell.length_b   1.000
_cell.length_c   1.000
_cell.angle_alpha   90.00
_cell.angle_beta   90.00
_cell.angle_gamma   90.00
#
_symmetry.space_group_name_H-M   'P 1'
#
loop_
_entity.id
_entity.type
_entity.pdbx_description
1 polymer ?
#
loop_
_entity_poly.entity_id
_entity_poly.type
_entity_poly.pdbx_seq_one_letter_code
_entity_poly.pdbx_strand_id
1 'polypeptide(L)'
;MSSSPFLNFIRHELRLRGYSLKTEKSYLYWIKYFIRFHKLQHPQNMGAEEVRAFLAVEKNVAINTQKSALNALAFLYNKLLNQPLGDLGFQHAKQGLRLPIVLAANEIQNILGCMNERDHLIFSLLYGSGLRISECLRIRIQDINLDQGS
;
A
#
# COMPACT_ATOMS: atom_id res chain seq x y z
N MET A 1 -8.82 11.13 -21.24
CA MET A 1 -8.83 9.68 -21.56
C MET A 1 -9.98 9.05 -20.79
N SER A 2 -10.98 8.52 -21.49
CA SER A 2 -12.12 7.83 -20.87
C SER A 2 -11.59 6.68 -19.99
N SER A 3 -11.95 6.71 -18.71
CA SER A 3 -11.62 5.62 -17.80
C SER A 3 -12.42 4.38 -18.21
N SER A 4 -11.73 3.23 -18.34
CA SER A 4 -12.36 1.95 -18.66
C SER A 4 -13.56 1.70 -17.73
N PRO A 5 -14.75 1.33 -18.26
CA PRO A 5 -15.94 1.06 -17.45
C PRO A 5 -15.67 0.04 -16.34
N PHE A 6 -14.90 -1.00 -16.65
CA PHE A 6 -14.50 -2.04 -15.71
C PHE A 6 -13.65 -1.48 -14.55
N LEU A 7 -12.66 -0.64 -14.83
CA LEU A 7 -11.83 -0.03 -13.77
C LEU A 7 -12.63 0.94 -12.90
N ASN A 8 -13.65 1.61 -13.45
CA ASN A 8 -14.55 2.46 -12.68
C ASN A 8 -15.45 1.64 -11.75
N PHE A 9 -15.95 0.49 -12.23
CA PHE A 9 -16.70 -0.45 -11.41
C PHE A 9 -15.85 -0.96 -10.22
N ILE A 10 -14.62 -1.40 -10.48
CA ILE A 10 -13.69 -1.85 -9.42
C ILE A 10 -13.45 -0.74 -8.40
N ARG A 11 -13.26 0.50 -8.86
CA ARG A 11 -13.09 1.67 -7.99
C ARG A 11 -14.29 1.87 -7.08
N HIS A 12 -15.50 1.78 -7.64
CA HIS A 12 -16.73 1.94 -6.87
C HIS A 12 -16.85 0.87 -5.80
N GLU A 13 -16.60 -0.40 -6.16
CA GLU A 13 -16.61 -1.53 -5.22
C GLU A 13 -15.59 -1.39 -4.09
N LEU A 14 -14.38 -0.93 -4.40
CA LEU A 14 -13.35 -0.66 -3.39
C LEU A 14 -13.81 0.42 -2.39
N ARG A 15 -14.45 1.48 -2.89
CA ARG A 15 -14.96 2.57 -2.04
C ARG A 15 -16.15 2.15 -1.20
N LEU A 16 -17.10 1.41 -1.78
CA LEU A 16 -18.26 0.86 -1.06
C LEU A 16 -17.83 0.00 0.13
N ARG A 17 -16.75 -0.76 -0.02
CA ARG A 17 -16.20 -1.62 1.03
C ARG A 17 -15.28 -0.89 2.01
N GLY A 18 -15.16 0.43 1.92
CA GLY A 18 -14.38 1.26 2.84
C GLY A 18 -12.87 1.13 2.70
N TYR A 19 -12.36 0.65 1.55
CA TYR A 19 -10.91 0.59 1.34
C TYR A 19 -10.31 1.99 1.24
N SER A 20 -9.09 2.14 1.79
CA SER A 20 -8.35 3.40 1.70
C SER A 20 -8.04 3.76 0.24
N LEU A 21 -7.91 5.07 -0.06
CA LEU A 21 -7.48 5.55 -1.38
C LEU A 21 -6.11 5.01 -1.80
N LYS A 22 -5.23 4.72 -0.82
CA LYS A 22 -3.92 4.11 -1.09
C LYS A 22 -4.09 2.68 -1.59
N THR A 23 -4.98 1.91 -0.96
CA THR A 23 -5.33 0.55 -1.41
C THR A 23 -6.00 0.59 -2.77
N GLU A 24 -6.93 1.53 -2.99
CA GLU A 24 -7.60 1.73 -4.29
C GLU A 24 -6.57 1.90 -5.42
N LYS A 25 -5.64 2.85 -5.25
CA LYS A 25 -4.59 3.12 -6.24
C LYS A 25 -3.72 1.89 -6.49
N SER A 26 -3.30 1.20 -5.42
CA SER A 26 -2.46 0.01 -5.52
C SER A 26 -3.18 -1.13 -6.25
N TYR A 27 -4.43 -1.41 -5.91
CA TYR A 27 -5.18 -2.51 -6.51
C TYR A 27 -5.50 -2.21 -7.98
N LEU A 28 -5.96 -1.00 -8.30
CA LEU A 28 -6.19 -0.60 -9.68
C LEU A 28 -4.92 -0.65 -10.53
N TYR A 29 -3.77 -0.31 -9.97
CA TYR A 29 -2.48 -0.45 -10.65
C TYR A 29 -2.21 -1.91 -11.01
N TRP A 30 -2.26 -2.82 -10.02
CA TRP A 30 -1.96 -4.23 -10.24
C TRP A 30 -2.94 -4.91 -11.18
N ILE A 31 -4.24 -4.63 -11.04
CA ILE A 31 -5.27 -5.19 -11.92
C ILE A 31 -5.06 -4.70 -13.36
N LYS A 32 -4.77 -3.40 -13.55
CA LYS A 32 -4.47 -2.85 -14.87
C LYS A 32 -3.21 -3.45 -15.47
N TYR A 33 -2.18 -3.68 -14.65
CA TYR A 33 -0.92 -4.26 -15.09
C TYR A 33 -1.11 -5.73 -15.49
N PHE A 34 -1.86 -6.50 -14.71
CA PHE A 34 -2.26 -7.87 -15.04
C PHE A 34 -3.02 -7.97 -16.35
N ILE A 35 -4.04 -7.12 -16.56
CA ILE A 35 -4.79 -7.07 -17.83
C ILE A 35 -3.87 -6.78 -19.02
N ARG A 36 -2.93 -5.86 -18.86
CA ARG A 36 -1.98 -5.50 -19.92
C ARG A 36 -0.97 -6.61 -20.20
N PHE A 37 -0.51 -7.31 -19.17
CA PHE A 37 0.39 -8.45 -19.30
C PHE A 37 -0.25 -9.55 -20.16
N HIS A 38 -1.55 -9.81 -19.98
CA HIS A 38 -2.33 -10.76 -20.77
C HIS A 38 -2.99 -10.13 -22.00
N LYS A 39 -2.32 -9.16 -22.65
CA LYS A 39 -2.73 -8.55 -23.94
C LYS A 39 -4.15 -8.00 -23.96
N LEU A 40 -4.60 -7.38 -22.85
CA LEU A 40 -5.94 -6.80 -22.68
C LEU A 40 -7.08 -7.82 -22.66
N GLN A 41 -6.79 -9.09 -22.39
CA GLN A 41 -7.81 -10.10 -22.15
C GLN A 41 -8.64 -9.74 -20.91
N HIS A 42 -9.95 -9.98 -20.97
CA HIS A 42 -10.84 -9.68 -19.86
C HIS A 42 -10.61 -10.69 -18.71
N PRO A 43 -10.48 -10.25 -17.44
CA PRO A 43 -10.22 -11.14 -16.32
C PRO A 43 -11.23 -12.26 -16.07
N GLN A 44 -12.47 -12.14 -16.56
CA GLN A 44 -13.45 -13.23 -16.50
C GLN A 44 -13.06 -14.45 -17.36
N ASN A 45 -12.24 -14.23 -18.40
CA ASN A 45 -11.76 -15.27 -19.31
C ASN A 45 -10.37 -15.76 -18.90
N MET A 46 -9.93 -15.44 -17.68
CA MET A 46 -8.64 -15.81 -17.12
C MET A 46 -8.87 -16.47 -15.76
N GLY A 47 -7.87 -17.17 -15.24
CA GLY A 47 -7.98 -17.86 -13.97
C GLY A 47 -6.63 -18.08 -13.30
N ALA A 48 -6.52 -19.21 -12.61
CA ALA A 48 -5.38 -19.52 -11.76
C ALA A 48 -4.05 -19.61 -12.54
N GLU A 49 -4.08 -20.10 -13.78
CA GLU A 49 -2.89 -20.25 -14.62
C GLU A 49 -2.33 -18.88 -15.05
N GLU A 50 -3.18 -17.96 -15.48
CA GLU A 50 -2.79 -16.60 -15.87
C GLU A 50 -2.26 -15.81 -14.68
N VAL A 51 -2.87 -15.99 -13.50
CA VAL A 51 -2.39 -15.39 -12.26
C VAL A 51 -1.02 -15.97 -11.87
N ARG A 52 -0.82 -17.29 -11.97
CA ARG A 52 0.48 -17.92 -11.73
C ARG A 52 1.55 -17.43 -12.71
N ALA A 53 1.24 -17.36 -13.99
CA ALA A 53 2.16 -16.86 -15.02
C ALA A 53 2.58 -15.40 -14.76
N PHE A 54 1.61 -14.54 -14.40
CA PHE A 54 1.89 -13.15 -14.05
C PHE A 54 2.78 -13.03 -12.81
N LEU A 55 2.46 -13.75 -11.73
CA LEU A 55 3.24 -13.74 -10.49
C LEU A 55 4.63 -14.40 -10.64
N ALA A 56 4.81 -15.29 -11.63
CA ALA A 56 6.07 -15.94 -11.91
C ALA A 56 7.09 -15.01 -12.58
N VAL A 57 6.65 -14.12 -13.47
CA VAL A 57 7.51 -13.09 -14.08
C VAL A 57 7.95 -12.07 -13.03
N GLU A 58 7.08 -11.77 -12.08
CA GLU A 58 7.34 -10.88 -10.95
C GLU A 58 8.21 -11.53 -9.84
N LYS A 59 8.80 -12.72 -10.03
CA LYS A 59 9.60 -13.39 -8.98
C LYS A 59 10.86 -12.62 -8.56
N ASN A 60 11.34 -11.69 -9.37
CA ASN A 60 12.50 -10.86 -9.06
C ASN A 60 12.14 -9.57 -8.29
N VAL A 61 10.87 -9.30 -8.01
CA VAL A 61 10.48 -8.13 -7.21
C VAL A 61 10.50 -8.42 -5.72
N ALA A 62 10.55 -7.36 -4.92
CA ALA A 62 10.46 -7.48 -3.48
C ALA A 62 9.18 -8.22 -3.06
N ILE A 63 9.30 -9.04 -2.01
CA ILE A 63 8.23 -9.88 -1.46
C ILE A 63 6.93 -9.09 -1.22
N ASN A 64 7.04 -7.86 -0.71
CA ASN A 64 5.89 -7.00 -0.43
C ASN A 64 5.19 -6.50 -1.69
N THR A 65 5.95 -6.30 -2.77
CA THR A 65 5.42 -5.96 -4.09
C THR A 65 4.57 -7.12 -4.62
N GLN A 66 5.10 -8.35 -4.54
CA GLN A 66 4.38 -9.54 -4.97
C GLN A 66 3.14 -9.83 -4.12
N LYS A 67 3.21 -9.64 -2.79
CA LYS A 67 2.05 -9.71 -1.90
C LYS A 67 0.98 -8.69 -2.27
N SER A 68 1.38 -7.46 -2.59
CA SER A 68 0.44 -6.41 -3.02
C SER A 68 -0.27 -6.79 -4.33
N ALA A 69 0.46 -7.38 -5.28
CA ALA A 69 -0.10 -7.86 -6.53
C ALA A 69 -1.08 -9.03 -6.29
N LEU A 70 -0.67 -10.03 -5.51
CA LEU A 70 -1.50 -11.18 -5.16
C LEU A 70 -2.79 -10.74 -4.46
N ASN A 71 -2.71 -9.83 -3.48
CA ASN A 71 -3.89 -9.35 -2.77
C ASN A 71 -4.87 -8.61 -3.69
N ALA A 72 -4.36 -7.83 -4.65
CA ALA A 72 -5.20 -7.14 -5.62
C ALA A 72 -5.93 -8.13 -6.55
N LEU A 73 -5.24 -9.18 -7.01
CA LEU A 73 -5.83 -10.22 -7.85
C LEU A 73 -6.79 -11.11 -7.06
N ALA A 74 -6.44 -11.49 -5.84
CA ALA A 74 -7.34 -12.23 -4.96
C ALA A 74 -8.63 -11.44 -4.69
N PHE A 75 -8.53 -10.11 -4.49
CA PHE A 75 -9.71 -9.25 -4.39
C PHE A 75 -10.55 -9.28 -5.68
N LEU A 76 -9.92 -9.14 -6.84
CA LEU A 76 -10.61 -9.18 -8.14
C LEU A 76 -11.40 -10.49 -8.30
N TYR A 77 -10.74 -11.63 -8.13
CA TYR A 77 -11.36 -12.92 -8.41
C TYR A 77 -12.34 -13.38 -7.33
N ASN A 78 -12.00 -13.20 -6.05
CA ASN A 78 -12.85 -13.67 -4.94
C ASN A 78 -14.02 -12.73 -4.62
N LYS A 79 -13.86 -11.41 -4.82
CA LYS A 79 -14.86 -10.42 -4.40
C LYS A 79 -15.64 -9.80 -5.54
N LEU A 80 -15.08 -9.73 -6.74
CA LEU A 80 -15.75 -9.12 -7.90
C LEU A 80 -16.24 -10.14 -8.92
N LEU A 81 -15.41 -11.13 -9.26
CA LEU A 81 -15.74 -12.10 -10.31
C LEU A 81 -16.42 -13.36 -9.77
N ASN A 82 -16.41 -13.56 -8.44
CA ASN A 82 -16.89 -14.78 -7.78
C ASN A 82 -16.32 -16.07 -8.39
N GLN A 83 -15.08 -16.00 -8.89
CA GLN A 83 -14.35 -17.10 -9.50
C GLN A 83 -13.10 -17.35 -8.64
N PRO A 84 -13.22 -18.14 -7.54
CA PRO A 84 -12.11 -18.33 -6.63
C PRO A 84 -10.95 -19.04 -7.34
N LEU A 85 -9.74 -18.51 -7.17
CA LEU A 85 -8.54 -18.97 -7.88
C LEU A 85 -8.00 -20.34 -7.39
N GLY A 86 -8.65 -20.97 -6.41
CA GLY A 86 -8.17 -22.20 -5.78
C GLY A 86 -6.83 -22.00 -5.07
N ASP A 87 -6.10 -23.10 -4.86
CA ASP A 87 -4.72 -23.05 -4.39
C ASP A 87 -3.77 -22.69 -5.54
N LEU A 88 -3.09 -21.56 -5.42
CA LEU A 88 -2.13 -21.07 -6.41
C LEU A 88 -0.73 -21.70 -6.21
N GLY A 89 -0.55 -22.59 -5.22
CA GLY A 89 0.74 -23.19 -4.89
C GLY A 89 1.80 -22.15 -4.49
N PHE A 90 1.34 -20.97 -4.07
CA PHE A 90 2.19 -19.81 -3.89
C PHE A 90 2.81 -19.82 -2.48
N GLN A 91 4.07 -20.21 -2.40
CA GLN A 91 4.83 -20.07 -1.16
C GLN A 91 5.24 -18.61 -0.98
N HIS A 92 4.73 -17.97 0.08
CA HIS A 92 5.21 -16.66 0.46
C HIS A 92 6.71 -16.72 0.73
N ALA A 93 7.48 -15.93 -0.02
CA ALA A 93 8.86 -15.67 0.36
C ALA A 93 8.88 -15.09 1.79
N LYS A 94 9.69 -15.70 2.66
CA LYS A 94 9.85 -15.24 4.05
C LYS A 94 10.54 -13.89 4.03
N GLN A 95 9.87 -12.86 4.56
CA GLN A 95 10.49 -11.57 4.76
C GLN A 95 11.45 -11.68 5.95
N GLY A 96 12.73 -11.38 5.73
CA GLY A 96 13.65 -11.17 6.84
C GLY A 96 13.17 -10.00 7.70
N LEU A 97 13.08 -10.21 9.02
CA LEU A 97 12.79 -9.13 9.96
C LEU A 97 13.91 -8.09 9.84
N ARG A 98 13.57 -6.88 9.37
CA ARG A 98 14.50 -5.74 9.49
C ARG A 98 14.36 -5.22 10.90
N LEU A 99 15.42 -5.37 11.68
CA LEU A 99 15.50 -4.70 12.97
C LEU A 99 15.44 -3.18 12.73
N PRO A 100 14.58 -2.45 13.45
CA PRO A 100 14.55 -1.00 13.35
C PRO A 100 15.90 -0.45 13.81
N ILE A 101 16.53 0.37 12.95
CA ILE A 101 17.71 1.15 13.34
C ILE A 101 17.19 2.34 14.12
N VAL A 102 17.56 2.45 15.39
CA VAL A 102 17.18 3.55 16.26
C VAL A 102 18.33 4.55 16.29
N LEU A 103 18.04 5.82 16.04
CA LEU A 103 19.02 6.91 16.14
C LEU A 103 19.30 7.24 17.61
N ALA A 104 20.54 7.54 17.93
CA ALA A 104 20.94 8.02 19.25
C ALA A 104 20.51 9.49 19.44
N ALA A 105 20.33 9.91 20.70
CA ALA A 105 19.82 11.25 21.01
C ALA A 105 20.70 12.39 20.47
N ASN A 106 22.03 12.18 20.43
CA ASN A 106 22.99 13.13 19.85
C ASN A 106 22.85 13.25 18.33
N GLU A 107 22.59 12.15 17.62
CA GLU A 107 22.34 12.17 16.18
C GLU A 107 21.07 12.97 15.86
N ILE A 108 20.03 12.80 16.69
CA ILE A 108 18.77 13.53 16.54
C ILE A 108 18.96 15.02 16.79
N GLN A 109 19.72 15.42 17.81
CA GLN A 109 20.05 16.82 18.07
C GLN A 109 20.80 17.46 16.89
N ASN A 110 21.77 16.75 16.31
CA ASN A 110 22.50 17.23 15.13
C ASN A 110 21.58 17.39 13.91
N ILE A 111 20.67 16.43 13.69
CA ILE A 111 19.69 16.48 12.61
C ILE A 111 18.75 17.68 12.79
N LEU A 112 18.19 17.88 13.98
CA LEU A 112 17.30 19.01 14.28
C LEU A 112 18.02 20.35 14.13
N GLY A 113 19.29 20.44 14.56
CA GLY A 113 20.09 21.67 14.46
C GLY A 113 20.36 22.16 13.03
N CYS A 114 20.21 21.29 12.02
CA CYS A 114 20.38 21.64 10.61
C CYS A 114 19.06 21.94 9.88
N MET A 115 17.91 21.87 10.55
CA MET A 115 16.60 22.01 9.91
C MET A 115 16.07 23.45 9.97
N ASN A 116 15.22 23.79 8.99
CA ASN A 116 14.46 25.03 8.98
C ASN A 116 13.31 24.96 10.00
N GLU A 117 12.81 26.12 10.47
CA GLU A 117 11.81 26.23 11.56
C GLU A 117 10.61 25.28 11.43
N ARG A 118 10.00 25.20 10.24
CA ARG A 118 8.85 24.31 9.98
C ARG A 118 9.21 22.84 10.15
N ASP A 119 10.32 22.42 9.56
CA ASP A 119 10.72 21.02 9.56
C ASP A 119 11.21 20.62 10.95
N HIS A 120 11.91 21.51 11.65
CA HIS A 120 12.31 21.34 13.05
C HIS A 120 11.10 21.02 13.94
N LEU A 121 10.00 21.76 13.83
CA LEU A 121 8.78 21.49 14.60
C LEU A 121 8.18 20.11 14.29
N ILE A 122 8.07 19.77 12.99
CA ILE A 122 7.50 18.48 12.56
C ILE A 122 8.34 17.31 13.10
N PHE A 123 9.67 17.37 12.95
CA PHE A 123 10.55 16.30 13.42
C PHE A 123 10.63 16.23 14.94
N SER A 124 10.55 17.37 15.64
CA SER A 124 10.46 17.40 17.11
C SER A 124 9.17 16.74 17.61
N LEU A 125 8.04 17.00 16.95
CA LEU A 125 6.77 16.34 17.28
C LEU A 125 6.85 14.84 17.02
N LEU A 126 7.35 14.41 15.86
CA LEU A 126 7.52 12.99 15.52
C LEU A 126 8.38 12.26 16.56
N TYR A 127 9.50 12.86 16.96
CA TYR A 127 10.40 12.27 17.94
C TYR A 127 9.81 12.28 19.36
N GLY A 128 9.24 13.40 19.80
CA GLY A 128 8.76 13.58 21.17
C GLY A 128 7.46 12.82 21.49
N SER A 129 6.61 12.57 20.49
CA SER A 129 5.31 11.91 20.67
C SER A 129 5.22 10.51 20.07
N GLY A 130 6.23 10.09 19.30
CA GLY A 130 6.25 8.77 18.64
C GLY A 130 5.20 8.61 17.52
N LEU A 131 4.63 9.72 17.03
CA LEU A 131 3.64 9.71 15.96
C LEU A 131 4.23 9.16 14.65
N ARG A 132 3.40 8.50 13.86
CA ARG A 132 3.73 8.24 12.46
C ARG A 132 3.69 9.54 11.66
N ILE A 133 4.50 9.64 10.61
CA ILE A 133 4.52 10.81 9.71
C ILE A 133 3.12 11.17 9.22
N SER A 134 2.30 10.18 8.84
CA SER A 134 0.93 10.41 8.38
C SER A 134 -0.01 10.95 9.46
N GLU A 135 0.25 10.65 10.73
CA GLU A 135 -0.53 11.15 11.86
C GLU A 135 -0.11 12.60 12.15
N CYS A 136 1.20 12.87 12.25
CA CYS A 136 1.73 14.22 12.44
C CYS A 136 1.27 15.21 11.37
N LEU A 137 1.25 14.80 10.09
CA LEU A 137 0.80 15.65 8.99
C LEU A 137 -0.72 15.88 8.94
N ARG A 138 -1.50 15.19 9.78
CA ARG A 138 -2.96 15.30 9.84
C ARG A 138 -3.47 15.93 11.14
N ILE A 139 -2.57 16.31 12.05
CA ILE A 139 -2.91 17.01 13.29
C ILE A 139 -3.72 18.26 12.97
N ARG A 140 -4.79 18.45 13.72
CA ARG A 140 -5.62 19.67 13.71
C ARG A 140 -5.40 20.42 15.01
N ILE A 141 -5.73 21.71 15.03
CA ILE A 141 -5.59 22.57 16.21
C ILE A 141 -6.34 21.97 17.42
N GLN A 142 -7.51 21.38 17.19
CA GLN A 142 -8.32 20.71 18.21
C GLN A 142 -7.67 19.46 18.84
N ASP A 143 -6.66 18.88 18.18
CA ASP A 143 -6.00 17.66 18.64
C ASP A 143 -4.83 17.97 19.60
N ILE A 144 -4.51 19.26 19.83
CA ILE A 144 -3.39 19.71 20.66
C ILE A 144 -3.94 20.28 21.96
N ASN A 145 -3.58 19.70 23.10
CA ASN A 145 -3.90 20.26 24.41
C ASN A 145 -2.68 20.97 25.01
N LEU A 146 -2.63 22.28 24.83
CA LEU A 146 -1.54 23.13 25.35
C LEU A 146 -1.54 23.25 26.88
N ASP A 147 -2.66 22.99 27.55
CA ASP A 147 -2.76 23.13 29.01
C ASP A 147 -2.18 21.93 29.75
N GLN A 148 -2.15 20.76 29.14
CA GLN A 148 -1.68 19.50 29.76
C GLN A 148 -0.45 18.90 29.10
N GLY A 149 0.14 19.55 28.09
CA GLY A 149 1.35 19.08 27.42
C GLY A 149 1.17 17.74 26.69
N SER A 150 -0.03 17.49 26.16
CA SER A 150 -0.36 16.28 25.37
C SER A 150 -1.09 16.63 24.07
#